data_AF-A0A075FY22-F1
#
_entry.id   AF-A0A075FY22-F1
#
_cell.length_a   1.000
_cell.length_b   1.000
_cell.length_c   1.000
_cell.angle_alpha   90.00
_cell.angle_beta   90.00
_cell.angle_gamma   90.00
#
_symmetry.space_group_name_H-M   'P 1'
#
loop_
_entity.id
_entity.type
_entity.pdbx_description
1 polymer ?
#
loop_
_entity_poly.entity_id
_entity_poly.type
_entity_poly.pdbx_seq_one_letter_code
_entity_poly.pdbx_strand_id
1 'polypeptide(L)'
;MAALVGMFTGAKAMAVQNYLAVKSHRQLLESEIAREKWEIENKADVERQEIEDIYKAKGFSGKELEMIVNKITSDKKVWLDTMLNEELRLNVDVVGSPLKSALIMFVSFWLAVCFL
;
A
#
# COMPACT_ATOMS: atom_id res chain seq x y z
N MET A 1 -14.28 -15.42 37.25
CA MET A 1 -12.93 -14.89 36.98
C MET A 1 -12.30 -15.44 35.70
N ALA A 2 -12.38 -16.75 35.41
CA ALA A 2 -11.79 -17.34 34.20
C ALA A 2 -12.29 -16.72 32.87
N ALA A 3 -13.58 -16.38 32.77
CA ALA A 3 -14.15 -15.75 31.57
C ALA A 3 -13.53 -14.38 31.25
N LEU A 4 -13.39 -13.50 32.25
CA LEU A 4 -12.80 -12.17 32.09
C LEU A 4 -11.32 -12.25 31.65
N VAL A 5 -10.57 -13.20 32.20
CA VAL A 5 -9.17 -13.45 31.83
C VAL A 5 -9.07 -13.97 30.39
N GLY A 6 -10.00 -14.84 29.97
CA GLY A 6 -10.08 -15.33 28.61
C GLY A 6 -10.36 -14.22 27.59
N MET A 7 -11.34 -13.35 27.88
CA MET A 7 -11.67 -12.18 27.05
C MET A 7 -10.47 -11.24 26.89
N PHE A 8 -9.77 -10.95 27.99
CA PHE A 8 -8.61 -10.06 27.98
C PHE A 8 -7.44 -10.63 27.18
N THR A 9 -7.17 -11.92 27.36
CA THR A 9 -6.12 -12.61 26.61
C THR A 9 -6.44 -12.65 25.11
N GLY A 10 -7.70 -12.90 24.75
CA GLY A 10 -8.17 -12.87 23.36
C GLY A 10 -8.04 -11.49 22.71
N ALA A 11 -8.49 -10.43 23.40
CA ALA A 11 -8.37 -9.06 22.92
C ALA A 11 -6.91 -8.65 22.69
N LYS A 12 -6.00 -9.03 23.61
CA LYS A 12 -4.56 -8.80 23.45
C LYS A 12 -3.99 -9.52 22.23
N ALA A 13 -4.34 -10.80 22.05
CA ALA A 13 -3.86 -11.58 20.92
C ALA A 13 -4.30 -10.96 19.59
N MET A 14 -5.56 -10.50 19.49
CA MET A 14 -6.08 -9.83 18.28
C MET A 14 -5.42 -8.47 18.03
N ALA A 15 -5.18 -7.69 19.10
CA ALA A 15 -4.46 -6.43 19.00
C ALA A 15 -3.03 -6.61 18.47
N VAL A 16 -2.30 -7.62 18.96
CA VAL A 16 -0.94 -7.94 18.50
C VAL A 16 -0.94 -8.41 17.04
N GLN A 17 -1.88 -9.28 16.67
CA GLN A 17 -2.03 -9.74 15.28
C GLN A 17 -2.28 -8.58 14.33
N ASN A 18 -3.21 -7.68 14.69
CA ASN A 18 -3.51 -6.51 13.88
C ASN A 18 -2.34 -5.52 13.80
N TYR A 19 -1.62 -5.31 14.92
CA TYR A 19 -0.39 -4.50 14.91
C TYR A 19 0.62 -5.03 13.90
N LEU A 20 0.91 -6.34 13.93
CA LEU A 20 1.88 -6.98 13.05
C LEU A 20 1.43 -6.91 11.60
N ALA A 21 0.15 -7.14 11.32
CA ALA A 21 -0.41 -7.02 9.97
C ALA A 21 -0.22 -5.61 9.40
N VAL A 22 -0.64 -4.57 10.13
CA VAL A 22 -0.52 -3.18 9.67
C VAL A 22 0.95 -2.76 9.54
N LYS A 23 1.82 -3.18 10.47
CA LYS A 23 3.26 -2.93 10.38
C LYS A 23 3.86 -3.60 9.15
N SER A 24 3.53 -4.86 8.90
CA SER A 24 4.02 -5.61 7.74
C SER A 24 3.58 -4.96 6.44
N HIS A 25 2.30 -4.57 6.31
CA HIS A 25 1.82 -3.86 5.12
C HIS A 25 2.53 -2.53 4.91
N ARG A 26 2.80 -1.78 6.00
CA ARG A 26 3.57 -0.55 5.92
C ARG A 26 4.99 -0.79 5.41
N GLN A 27 5.68 -1.79 5.95
CA GLN A 27 7.05 -2.11 5.53
C GLN A 27 7.11 -2.56 4.07
N LEU A 28 6.12 -3.35 3.62
CA LEU A 28 6.00 -3.73 2.21
C LEU A 28 5.79 -2.50 1.33
N LEU A 29 4.87 -1.61 1.67
CA LEU A 29 4.65 -0.38 0.92
C LEU A 29 5.93 0.47 0.82
N GLU A 30 6.61 0.67 1.95
CA GLU A 30 7.87 1.42 1.99
C GLU A 30 8.97 0.74 1.14
N SER A 31 9.04 -0.59 1.13
CA SER A 31 10.01 -1.32 0.31
C SER A 31 9.69 -1.24 -1.19
N GLU A 32 8.42 -1.33 -1.56
CA GLU A 32 7.99 -1.22 -2.97
C GLU A 32 8.27 0.18 -3.51
N ILE A 33 7.94 1.24 -2.74
CA ILE A 33 8.26 2.62 -3.13
C ILE A 33 9.77 2.82 -3.31
N ALA A 34 10.58 2.25 -2.41
CA ALA A 34 12.02 2.34 -2.51
C ALA A 34 12.57 1.58 -3.72
N ARG A 35 12.01 0.40 -4.04
CA ARG A 35 12.36 -0.39 -5.23
C ARG A 35 12.02 0.40 -6.49
N GLU A 36 10.79 0.87 -6.60
CA GLU A 36 10.27 1.60 -7.77
C GLU A 36 11.10 2.85 -8.06
N LYS A 37 11.41 3.62 -7.01
CA LYS A 37 12.27 4.78 -7.13
C LYS A 37 13.67 4.43 -7.64
N TRP A 38 14.23 3.31 -7.18
CA TRP A 38 15.52 2.83 -7.66
C TRP A 38 15.44 2.37 -9.11
N GLU A 39 14.36 1.72 -9.52
CA GLU A 39 14.15 1.27 -10.91
C GLU A 39 14.00 2.45 -11.88
N ILE A 40 13.24 3.49 -11.52
CA ILE A 40 13.16 4.74 -12.31
C ILE A 40 14.54 5.39 -12.48
N GLU A 41 15.42 5.28 -11.47
CA GLU A 41 16.76 5.87 -11.52
C GLU A 41 17.79 5.02 -12.30
N ASN A 42 17.66 3.69 -12.26
CA ASN A 42 18.69 2.77 -12.77
C ASN A 42 18.26 1.99 -14.02
N LYS A 43 16.97 1.91 -14.31
CA LYS A 43 16.35 1.15 -15.40
C LYS A 43 15.31 1.99 -16.15
N ALA A 44 15.55 3.29 -16.30
CA ALA A 44 14.60 4.24 -16.87
C ALA A 44 13.98 3.80 -18.22
N ASP A 45 14.74 3.12 -19.09
CA ASP A 45 14.24 2.62 -20.38
C ASP A 45 13.17 1.52 -20.20
N VAL A 46 13.37 0.64 -19.21
CA VAL A 46 12.42 -0.45 -18.88
C VAL A 46 11.16 0.13 -18.27
N GLU A 47 11.30 0.96 -17.23
CA GLU A 47 10.16 1.59 -16.54
C GLU A 47 9.32 2.46 -17.48
N ARG A 48 9.96 3.05 -18.48
CA ARG A 48 9.26 3.85 -19.49
C ARG A 48 8.41 2.96 -20.40
N GLN A 49 8.92 1.78 -20.75
CA GLN A 49 8.16 0.79 -21.51
C GLN A 49 6.95 0.30 -20.73
N GLU A 50 7.06 0.16 -19.42
CA GLU A 50 5.92 -0.23 -18.57
C GLU A 50 4.80 0.83 -18.59
N ILE A 51 5.15 2.13 -18.51
CA ILE A 51 4.17 3.22 -18.71
C ILE A 51 3.53 3.12 -20.11
N GLU A 52 4.32 2.85 -21.15
CA GLU A 52 3.80 2.69 -22.50
C GLU A 52 2.78 1.54 -22.57
N ASP A 53 3.08 0.40 -21.97
CA ASP A 53 2.22 -0.78 -21.98
C ASP A 53 0.95 -0.58 -21.14
N ILE A 54 1.03 0.12 -20.00
CA ILE A 54 -0.12 0.53 -19.19
C ILE A 54 -1.10 1.38 -20.02
N TYR A 55 -0.60 2.40 -20.72
CA TYR A 55 -1.47 3.29 -21.49
C TYR A 55 -1.93 2.67 -22.82
N LYS A 56 -1.15 1.78 -23.43
CA LYS A 56 -1.64 0.94 -24.54
C LYS A 56 -2.82 0.08 -24.11
N ALA A 57 -2.74 -0.56 -22.94
CA ALA A 57 -3.82 -1.39 -22.41
C ALA A 57 -5.10 -0.58 -22.13
N LYS A 58 -4.96 0.72 -21.88
CA LYS A 58 -6.08 1.68 -21.76
C LYS A 58 -6.65 2.15 -23.10
N GLY A 59 -6.06 1.75 -24.22
CA GLY A 59 -6.52 2.07 -25.58
C GLY A 59 -5.81 3.27 -26.24
N PHE A 60 -4.79 3.85 -25.60
CA PHE A 60 -4.00 4.92 -26.22
C PHE A 60 -3.03 4.37 -27.25
N SER A 61 -2.80 5.09 -28.35
CA SER A 61 -1.89 4.66 -29.41
C SER A 61 -1.28 5.82 -30.20
N GLY A 62 -0.24 5.52 -30.98
CA GLY A 62 0.41 6.48 -31.87
C GLY A 62 0.96 7.70 -31.13
N LYS A 63 0.75 8.89 -31.72
CA LYS A 63 1.29 10.16 -31.18
C LYS A 63 0.74 10.54 -29.81
N GLU A 64 -0.51 10.15 -29.51
CA GLU A 64 -1.13 10.45 -28.22
C GLU A 64 -0.45 9.67 -27.09
N LEU A 65 -0.24 8.37 -27.31
CA LEU A 65 0.51 7.53 -26.38
C LEU A 65 1.92 8.08 -26.12
N GLU A 66 2.66 8.40 -27.19
CA GLU A 66 4.01 8.94 -27.07
C GLU A 66 4.03 10.26 -26.26
N MET A 67 3.05 11.14 -26.47
CA MET A 67 2.90 12.39 -25.72
C MET A 67 2.64 12.13 -24.23
N ILE A 68 1.76 11.18 -23.91
CA ILE A 68 1.43 10.81 -22.52
C ILE A 68 2.66 10.25 -21.83
N VAL A 69 3.32 9.25 -22.43
CA VAL A 69 4.52 8.61 -21.87
C VAL A 69 5.60 9.67 -21.65
N ASN A 70 5.89 10.51 -22.66
CA ASN A 70 6.85 11.60 -22.53
C ASN A 70 6.52 12.56 -21.38
N LYS A 71 5.24 12.94 -21.24
CA LYS A 71 4.82 13.86 -20.20
C LYS A 71 4.99 13.26 -18.81
N ILE A 72 4.60 12.00 -18.62
CA ILE A 72 4.73 11.29 -17.35
C ILE A 72 6.21 11.11 -16.98
N THR A 73 7.03 10.59 -17.90
CA THR A 73 8.45 10.34 -17.63
C THR A 73 9.29 11.60 -17.50
N SER A 74 8.76 12.78 -17.87
CA SER A 74 9.47 14.06 -17.73
C SER A 74 9.59 14.55 -16.28
N ASP A 75 8.72 14.08 -15.38
CA ASP A 75 8.75 14.41 -13.96
C ASP A 75 8.79 13.13 -13.13
N LYS A 76 9.91 12.89 -12.45
CA LYS A 76 10.11 11.68 -11.62
C LYS A 76 9.05 11.50 -10.54
N LYS A 77 8.46 12.58 -10.03
CA LYS A 77 7.41 12.51 -9.02
C LYS A 77 6.10 12.01 -9.65
N VAL A 78 5.74 12.54 -10.81
CA VAL A 78 4.54 12.09 -11.55
C VAL A 78 4.74 10.67 -12.05
N TRP A 79 5.94 10.33 -12.53
CA TRP A 79 6.27 8.97 -12.95
C TRP A 79 6.13 7.97 -11.80
N LEU A 80 6.79 8.23 -10.66
CA LEU A 80 6.69 7.36 -9.48
C LEU A 80 5.23 7.22 -9.02
N ASP A 81 4.49 8.32 -8.93
CA ASP A 81 3.08 8.29 -8.55
C ASP A 81 2.23 7.48 -9.54
N THR A 82 2.54 7.56 -10.83
CA THR A 82 1.85 6.76 -11.86
C THR A 82 2.15 5.28 -11.68
N MET A 83 3.41 4.87 -11.48
CA MET A 83 3.77 3.47 -11.27
C MET A 83 3.10 2.90 -10.00
N LEU A 84 3.18 3.62 -8.88
CA LEU A 84 2.55 3.19 -7.63
C LEU A 84 1.03 2.99 -7.76
N ASN A 85 0.34 3.86 -8.49
CA ASN A 85 -1.12 3.81 -8.63
C ASN A 85 -1.60 2.85 -9.73
N GLU A 86 -0.95 2.88 -10.90
CA GLU A 86 -1.44 2.18 -12.09
C GLU A 86 -0.88 0.77 -12.20
N GLU A 87 0.40 0.59 -11.88
CA GLU A 87 1.08 -0.69 -11.97
C GLU A 87 0.87 -1.51 -10.69
N LEU A 88 1.30 -0.97 -9.54
CA LEU A 88 1.25 -1.69 -8.25
C LEU A 88 -0.12 -1.59 -7.55
N ARG A 89 -0.98 -0.67 -7.98
CA ARG A 89 -2.30 -0.40 -7.36
C ARG A 89 -2.22 -0.16 -5.85
N LEU A 90 -1.12 0.43 -5.41
CA LEU A 90 -0.85 0.71 -4.01
C LEU A 90 -1.52 2.01 -3.60
N ASN A 91 -2.44 1.91 -2.64
CA ASN A 91 -3.06 3.09 -2.07
C ASN A 91 -2.22 3.59 -0.89
N VAL A 92 -1.31 4.52 -1.18
CA VAL A 92 -0.30 5.03 -0.24
C VAL A 92 -0.93 5.72 0.98
N ASP A 93 -2.16 6.22 0.83
CA ASP A 93 -2.89 6.95 1.86
C ASP A 93 -3.61 6.07 2.89
N VAL A 94 -3.75 4.76 2.61
CA VAL A 94 -4.61 3.86 3.42
C VAL A 94 -3.85 3.20 4.58
N VAL A 95 -2.52 3.31 4.64
CA VAL A 95 -1.74 2.65 5.68
C VAL A 95 -1.80 3.44 6.99
N GLY A 96 -2.79 3.09 7.82
CA GLY A 96 -2.98 3.64 9.15
C GLY A 96 -1.84 3.34 10.12
N SER A 97 -1.85 4.01 11.28
CA SER A 97 -0.84 3.79 12.33
C SER A 97 -1.01 2.39 12.96
N PRO A 98 0.04 1.54 13.00
CA PRO A 98 -0.04 0.21 13.61
C PRO A 98 -0.51 0.24 15.06
N LEU A 99 -0.03 1.21 15.85
CA LEU A 99 -0.41 1.37 17.26
C LEU A 99 -1.87 1.79 17.43
N LYS A 100 -2.35 2.74 16.63
CA LYS A 100 -3.76 3.16 16.67
C LYS A 100 -4.68 2.02 16.27
N SER A 101 -4.32 1.30 15.20
CA SER A 101 -5.09 0.15 14.71
C SER A 101 -5.16 -0.97 15.75
N ALA A 102 -4.04 -1.28 16.41
CA ALA A 102 -3.99 -2.28 17.48
C ALA A 102 -4.87 -1.91 18.68
N LEU A 103 -4.86 -0.63 19.10
CA LEU A 103 -5.69 -0.15 20.20
C LEU A 103 -7.18 -0.20 19.85
N ILE A 104 -7.55 0.23 18.63
CA ILE A 104 -8.94 0.13 18.15
C ILE A 104 -9.38 -1.32 18.13
N MET A 105 -8.58 -2.22 17.57
CA MET A 105 -8.88 -3.67 17.55
C MET A 105 -9.05 -4.26 18.95
N PHE A 106 -8.17 -3.89 19.89
CA PHE A 106 -8.29 -4.33 21.29
C PHE A 106 -9.65 -3.94 21.89
N VAL A 107 -10.03 -2.66 21.79
CA VAL A 107 -11.27 -2.13 22.35
C VAL A 107 -12.49 -2.70 21.63
N SER A 108 -12.45 -2.77 20.30
CA SER A 108 -13.54 -3.34 19.50
C SER A 108 -13.79 -4.81 19.83
N PHE A 109 -12.73 -5.63 19.90
CA PHE A 109 -12.87 -7.04 20.25
C PHE A 109 -13.34 -7.22 21.69
N TRP A 110 -12.80 -6.43 22.63
CA TRP A 110 -13.23 -6.44 24.02
C TRP A 110 -14.72 -6.17 24.17
N LEU A 111 -15.20 -5.08 23.56
CA LEU A 111 -16.60 -4.69 23.62
C LEU A 111 -17.48 -5.73 22.94
N ALA A 112 -17.10 -6.19 21.73
CA ALA A 112 -17.86 -7.19 20.99
C ALA A 112 -18.09 -8.46 21.82
N VAL A 113 -17.04 -8.98 22.48
CA VAL A 113 -17.15 -10.19 23.30
C VAL A 113 -17.82 -9.94 24.66
N CYS A 114 -17.79 -8.70 25.17
CA CYS A 114 -18.46 -8.35 26.44
C CYS A 114 -19.98 -8.17 26.28
N PHE A 115 -20.46 -7.82 25.08
CA PHE A 115 -21.87 -7.60 24.77
C PHE A 115 -22.55 -8.78 24.04
N LEU A 116 -21.81 -9.87 23.82
CA LEU A 116 -22.29 -11.16 23.29
C LEU A 116 -22.44 -12.17 24.43
#